data_AF-A0A0Q0GFV6-F1
#
_entry.id   AF-A0A0Q0GFV6-F1
#
_cell.length_a   1.000
_cell.length_b   1.000
_cell.length_c   1.000
_cell.angle_alpha   90.00
_cell.angle_beta   90.00
_cell.angle_gamma   90.00
#
_symmetry.space_group_name_H-M   'P 1'
#
loop_
_entity.id
_entity.type
_entity.pdbx_description
1 polymer ?
#
loop_
_entity_poly.entity_id
_entity_poly.type
_entity_poly.pdbx_seq_one_letter_code
_entity_poly.pdbx_strand_id
1 'polypeptide(L)'
;MGLVILASAIQFLVGGALAMGLIFGLSALTGYKITETNNSVIIALWLTYCASIFASIILLIYQYSKEAASTHYLWLLLPWMVLVAIYGYIELCVEKIN
;
A
#
# COMPACT_ATOMS: atom_id res chain seq x y z
N MET A 1 -22.64 1.56 -5.72
CA MET A 1 -21.80 2.59 -6.38
C MET A 1 -21.11 3.52 -5.37
N GLY A 2 -21.86 4.33 -4.60
CA GLY A 2 -21.26 5.35 -3.71
C GLY A 2 -20.30 4.81 -2.64
N LEU A 3 -20.59 3.65 -2.05
CA LEU A 3 -19.75 3.05 -1.01
C LEU A 3 -18.39 2.56 -1.54
N VAL A 4 -18.35 2.04 -2.77
CA VAL A 4 -17.12 1.58 -3.44
C VAL A 4 -16.24 2.78 -3.81
N ILE A 5 -16.85 3.84 -4.35
CA ILE A 5 -16.15 5.08 -4.69
C ILE A 5 -15.55 5.71 -3.42
N LEU A 6 -16.32 5.75 -2.33
CA LEU A 6 -15.85 6.27 -1.05
C LEU A 6 -14.70 5.41 -0.49
N ALA A 7 -14.81 4.09 -0.54
CA ALA A 7 -13.78 3.19 -0.05
C ALA A 7 -12.48 3.26 -0.89
N SER A 8 -12.59 3.39 -2.22
CA SER A 8 -11.43 3.62 -3.09
C SER A 8 -10.78 4.99 -2.85
N ALA A 9 -11.58 6.03 -2.58
CA ALA A 9 -11.06 7.35 -2.20
C ALA A 9 -10.32 7.29 -0.85
N ILE A 10 -10.85 6.56 0.13
CA ILE A 10 -10.20 6.34 1.43
C ILE A 10 -8.89 5.55 1.26
N GLN A 11 -8.86 4.50 0.44
CA GLN A 11 -7.62 3.76 0.15
C GLN A 11 -6.55 4.65 -0.47
N PHE A 12 -6.94 5.50 -1.43
CA PHE A 12 -6.01 6.38 -2.11
C PHE A 12 -5.49 7.48 -1.16
N LEU A 13 -6.38 8.14 -0.43
CA LEU A 13 -6.03 9.25 0.46
C LEU A 13 -5.35 8.77 1.75
N VAL A 14 -5.99 7.88 2.50
CA VAL A 14 -5.49 7.43 3.80
C VAL A 14 -4.36 6.44 3.62
N GLY A 15 -4.53 5.42 2.80
CA GLY A 15 -3.48 4.43 2.57
C GLY A 15 -2.26 5.03 1.85
N GLY A 16 -2.49 5.93 0.89
CA GLY A 16 -1.41 6.69 0.24
C GLY A 16 -0.65 7.60 1.22
N ALA A 17 -1.36 8.37 2.04
CA ALA A 17 -0.72 9.22 3.06
C ALA A 17 0.05 8.40 4.10
N LEU A 18 -0.47 7.24 4.52
CA LEU A 18 0.23 6.33 5.43
C LEU A 18 1.49 5.73 4.81
N ALA A 19 1.40 5.22 3.57
CA ALA A 19 2.56 4.68 2.86
C ALA A 19 3.66 5.74 2.69
N MET A 20 3.27 6.97 2.31
CA MET A 20 4.22 8.08 2.19
C MET A 20 4.81 8.46 3.55
N GLY A 21 3.97 8.60 4.58
CA GLY A 21 4.39 8.93 5.94
C GLY A 21 5.35 7.91 6.53
N LEU A 22 5.18 6.62 6.23
CA LEU A 22 6.08 5.56 6.66
C LEU A 22 7.46 5.65 6.00
N ILE A 23 7.53 5.97 4.70
CA ILE A 23 8.79 6.12 3.96
C ILE A 23 9.57 7.35 4.45
N PHE A 24 8.88 8.48 4.61
CA PHE A 24 9.49 9.69 5.16
C PHE A 24 9.87 9.53 6.64
N GLY A 25 9.05 8.83 7.43
CA GLY A 25 9.31 8.51 8.82
C GLY A 25 10.56 7.64 9.00
N LEU A 26 10.72 6.62 8.16
CA LEU A 26 11.97 5.85 8.09
C LEU A 26 13.16 6.75 7.81
N SER A 27 13.09 7.56 6.77
CA SER A 27 14.17 8.48 6.39
C SER A 27 14.55 9.42 7.54
N ALA A 28 13.56 9.87 8.33
CA ALA A 28 13.77 10.71 9.51
C ALA A 28 14.38 9.94 10.71
N LEU A 29 13.94 8.69 10.95
CA LEU A 29 14.42 7.85 12.05
C LEU A 29 15.85 7.34 11.84
N THR A 30 16.19 6.96 10.61
CA THR A 30 17.45 6.28 10.32
C THR A 30 18.55 7.23 9.85
N GLY A 31 18.23 8.46 9.46
CA GLY A 31 19.18 9.35 8.79
C GLY A 31 19.89 8.65 7.63
N TYR A 32 21.22 8.81 7.52
CA TYR A 32 22.07 8.21 6.48
C TYR A 32 22.37 6.71 6.67
N LYS A 33 21.75 6.01 7.65
CA LYS A 33 22.12 4.63 8.03
C LYS A 33 21.43 3.52 7.24
N ILE A 34 20.45 3.83 6.38
CA ILE A 34 19.82 2.81 5.52
C ILE A 34 20.78 2.45 4.39
N THR A 35 21.07 1.16 4.23
CA THR A 35 21.86 0.64 3.11
C THR A 35 21.14 0.88 1.78
N GLU A 36 21.88 1.09 0.70
CA GLU A 36 21.32 1.32 -0.65
C GLU A 36 20.33 0.21 -1.08
N THR A 37 20.58 -1.02 -0.63
CA THR A 37 19.70 -2.17 -0.82
C THR A 37 18.36 -2.00 -0.09
N ASN A 38 18.36 -1.60 1.18
CA ASN A 38 17.11 -1.39 1.94
C ASN A 38 16.29 -0.23 1.36
N ASN A 39 16.94 0.84 0.91
CA ASN A 39 16.27 1.96 0.26
C ASN A 39 15.60 1.52 -1.05
N SER A 40 16.30 0.72 -1.86
CA SER A 40 15.76 0.15 -3.11
C SER A 40 14.54 -0.74 -2.86
N VAL A 41 14.57 -1.55 -1.79
CA VAL A 41 13.43 -2.42 -1.41
C VAL A 41 12.25 -1.59 -0.92
N ILE A 42 12.45 -0.54 -0.14
CA ILE A 42 11.38 0.35 0.32
C ILE A 42 10.69 1.05 -0.87
N ILE A 43 11.47 1.52 -1.85
CA ILE A 43 10.93 2.12 -3.07
C ILE A 43 10.17 1.08 -3.91
N ALA A 44 10.70 -0.13 -4.05
CA ALA A 44 10.01 -1.22 -4.76
C ALA A 44 8.69 -1.60 -4.08
N LEU A 45 8.67 -1.64 -2.74
CA LEU A 45 7.50 -1.86 -1.92
C LEU A 45 6.45 -0.75 -2.11
N TRP A 46 6.88 0.51 -2.15
CA TRP A 46 6.00 1.65 -2.45
C TRP A 46 5.39 1.57 -3.86
N LEU A 47 6.20 1.25 -4.87
CA LEU A 47 5.69 1.02 -6.23
C LEU A 47 4.71 -0.14 -6.28
N THR A 48 4.96 -1.20 -5.52
CA THR A 48 4.04 -2.35 -5.39
C THR A 48 2.73 -1.94 -4.74
N TYR A 49 2.75 -1.07 -3.74
CA TYR A 49 1.55 -0.48 -3.14
C TYR A 49 0.75 0.34 -4.16
N CYS A 50 1.40 1.23 -4.89
CA CYS A 50 0.76 1.98 -5.98
C CYS A 50 0.13 1.05 -7.02
N ALA A 51 0.87 0.03 -7.49
CA ALA A 51 0.36 -0.97 -8.44
C ALA A 51 -0.83 -1.75 -7.89
N SER A 52 -0.85 -2.07 -6.59
CA SER A 52 -1.95 -2.79 -5.94
C SER A 52 -3.25 -1.97 -5.89
N ILE A 53 -3.16 -0.64 -5.75
CA ILE A 53 -4.32 0.26 -5.85
C ILE A 53 -4.88 0.24 -7.27
N PHE A 54 -4.02 0.39 -8.29
CA PHE A 54 -4.46 0.33 -9.69
C PHE A 54 -5.10 -1.02 -10.02
N ALA A 55 -4.49 -2.12 -9.60
CA ALA A 55 -5.04 -3.46 -9.79
C ALA A 55 -6.40 -3.62 -9.08
N SER A 56 -6.53 -3.13 -7.85
CA SER A 56 -7.79 -3.13 -7.09
C SER A 56 -8.90 -2.39 -7.84
N ILE A 57 -8.62 -1.19 -8.36
CA ILE A 57 -9.59 -0.38 -9.12
C ILE A 57 -9.99 -1.07 -10.43
N ILE A 58 -9.02 -1.57 -11.20
CA ILE A 58 -9.29 -2.25 -12.48
C ILE A 58 -10.15 -3.51 -12.26
N LEU A 59 -9.83 -4.31 -11.24
CA LEU A 59 -10.57 -5.53 -10.91
C LEU A 59 -11.98 -5.23 -10.40
N LEU A 60 -12.16 -4.15 -9.63
CA LEU A 60 -13.47 -3.65 -9.22
C LEU A 60 -14.33 -3.25 -10.43
N ILE A 61 -13.77 -2.48 -11.37
CA ILE A 61 -14.47 -2.10 -12.61
C ILE A 61 -14.85 -3.33 -13.42
N TYR A 62 -13.92 -4.29 -13.55
CA TYR A 62 -14.15 -5.53 -14.30
C TYR A 62 -15.26 -6.39 -13.69
N GLN A 63 -15.24 -6.63 -12.38
CA GLN A 63 -16.30 -7.40 -11.71
C GLN A 63 -17.66 -6.71 -11.79
N TYR A 64 -17.69 -5.37 -11.69
CA TYR A 64 -18.91 -4.60 -11.83
C TYR A 64 -19.54 -4.77 -13.23
N SER A 65 -18.71 -4.87 -14.28
CA SER A 65 -19.16 -5.14 -15.65
C SER A 65 -19.73 -6.56 -15.85
N LYS A 66 -19.48 -7.47 -14.92
CA LYS A 66 -19.89 -8.88 -14.98
C LYS A 66 -21.06 -9.22 -14.04
N GLU A 67 -21.64 -8.23 -13.35
CA GLU A 67 -22.71 -8.39 -12.34
C GLU A 67 -22.38 -9.44 -11.25
N ALA A 68 -21.09 -9.70 -11.00
CA ALA A 68 -20.63 -10.79 -10.15
C ALA A 68 -20.65 -10.39 -8.65
N ALA A 69 -21.83 -10.30 -8.03
CA ALA A 69 -22.10 -9.70 -6.70
C ALA A 69 -21.16 -10.10 -5.53
N SER A 70 -20.59 -11.30 -5.50
CA SER A 70 -20.10 -11.89 -4.25
C SER A 70 -18.65 -11.56 -3.84
N THR A 71 -17.78 -11.03 -4.73
CA THR A 71 -16.33 -10.87 -4.42
C THR A 71 -15.77 -9.44 -4.54
N HIS A 72 -16.62 -8.46 -4.83
CA HIS A 72 -16.24 -7.05 -5.04
C HIS A 72 -15.36 -6.46 -3.94
N TYR A 73 -15.64 -6.80 -2.68
CA TYR A 73 -14.97 -6.20 -1.52
C TYR A 73 -13.61 -6.81 -1.21
N LEU A 74 -13.31 -8.04 -1.67
CA LEU A 74 -12.02 -8.67 -1.42
C LEU A 74 -10.89 -7.95 -2.15
N TRP A 75 -11.17 -7.41 -3.33
CA TRP A 75 -10.20 -6.63 -4.10
C TRP A 75 -9.83 -5.30 -3.42
N LEU A 76 -10.70 -4.76 -2.56
CA LEU A 76 -10.36 -3.63 -1.70
C LEU A 76 -9.40 -4.00 -0.57
N LEU A 77 -9.24 -5.27 -0.20
CA LEU A 77 -8.27 -5.66 0.84
C LEU A 77 -6.84 -5.68 0.31
N LEU A 78 -6.66 -5.81 -1.00
CA LEU A 78 -5.35 -6.02 -1.63
C LEU A 78 -4.33 -4.89 -1.33
N PRO A 79 -4.69 -3.60 -1.43
CA PRO A 79 -3.77 -2.52 -1.07
C PRO A 79 -3.43 -2.49 0.42
N TRP A 80 -4.38 -2.82 1.30
CA TRP A 80 -4.14 -2.86 2.74
C TRP A 80 -3.20 -4.00 3.13
N MET A 81 -3.32 -5.17 2.49
CA MET A 81 -2.38 -6.28 2.70
C MET A 81 -0.95 -5.89 2.31
N VAL A 82 -0.79 -5.16 1.20
CA VAL A 82 0.51 -4.62 0.81
C VAL A 82 1.00 -3.59 1.83
N LEU A 83 0.13 -2.68 2.29
CA LEU A 83 0.48 -1.69 3.33
C LEU A 83 1.01 -2.35 4.62
N VAL A 84 0.36 -3.43 5.08
CA VAL A 84 0.80 -4.20 6.26
C VAL A 84 2.17 -4.86 6.01
N ALA A 85 2.40 -5.40 4.81
CA ALA A 85 3.69 -5.96 4.45
C ALA A 85 4.81 -4.89 4.42
N ILE A 86 4.50 -3.69 3.93
CA ILE A 86 5.41 -2.54 3.99
C ILE A 86 5.73 -2.23 5.45
N TYR A 87 4.71 -2.03 6.28
CA TYR A 87 4.89 -1.71 7.69
C TYR A 87 5.76 -2.76 8.41
N GLY A 88 5.49 -4.05 8.20
CA GLY A 88 6.30 -5.14 8.78
C GLY A 88 7.75 -5.13 8.30
N TYR A 89 8.00 -4.85 7.02
CA TYR A 89 9.36 -4.75 6.50
C TYR A 89 10.12 -3.55 7.11
N ILE A 90 9.42 -2.45 7.32
CA ILE A 90 9.97 -1.24 7.93
C ILE A 90 10.37 -1.49 9.39
N GLU A 91 9.49 -2.12 10.18
CA GLU A 91 9.78 -2.51 11.57
C GLU A 91 11.04 -3.38 11.66
N LEU A 92 11.15 -4.41 10.80
CA LEU A 92 12.34 -5.27 10.73
C LEU A 92 13.62 -4.50 10.35
N CYS A 93 13.49 -3.46 9.52
CA CYS A 93 14.62 -2.61 9.17
C CYS A 93 15.04 -1.72 10.34
N VAL A 94 14.09 -1.19 11.12
CA VAL A 94 14.37 -0.38 12.32
C VAL A 94 15.01 -1.22 13.42
N GLU A 95 14.50 -2.44 13.68
CA GLU A 95 15.08 -3.38 14.65
C GLU A 95 16.54 -3.73 14.34
N LYS A 96 16.92 -3.80 13.05
CA LYS A 96 18.31 -4.05 12.65
C LYS A 96 19.25 -2.86 12.83
N ILE A 97 18.71 -1.64 12.98
CA ILE A 97 19.50 -0.40 13.05
C ILE A 97 19.73 0.06 14.51
N ASN A 98 18.83 -0.32 15.43
CA ASN A 98 19.00 -0.14 16.87
C ASN A 98 19.89 -1.22 17.50
#